data_AF-A0AAV2QAN5-F1
#
_entry.id   AF-A0AAV2QAN5-F1
#
_cell.length_a   1.000
_cell.length_b   1.000
_cell.length_c   1.000
_cell.angle_alpha   90.00
_cell.angle_beta   90.00
_cell.angle_gamma   90.00
#
_symmetry.space_group_name_H-M   'P 1'
#
loop_
_entity.id
_entity.type
_entity.pdbx_description
1 polymer ?
#
loop_
_entity_poly.entity_id
_entity_poly.type
_entity_poly.pdbx_seq_one_letter_code
_entity_poly.pdbx_strand_id
1 'polypeptide(L)'
;WVDDSAVSVDQHINNGAVVTTEPMDDGKRVTVISRLSFTPRRTHNNRTVTCITSNQALSSPLQASISLHVQFPPEVRLSQRPRDLMEGDDATFVCHADANPQIMTYK
;
A
#
# COMPACT_ATOMS: atom_id res chain seq x y z
N TRP A 1 7.48 27.41 -11.05
CA TRP A 1 6.93 27.35 -9.69
C TRP A 1 5.93 26.19 -9.67
N VAL A 2 6.34 25.04 -9.14
CA VAL A 2 5.51 23.85 -8.93
C VAL A 2 5.57 23.63 -7.42
N ASP A 3 4.48 23.97 -6.75
CA ASP A 3 4.45 24.22 -5.31
C ASP A 3 4.03 23.01 -4.48
N ASP A 4 3.43 21.95 -5.06
CA ASP A 4 3.08 20.78 -4.25
C ASP A 4 3.01 19.48 -5.08
N SER A 5 4.00 18.60 -4.89
CA SER A 5 3.87 17.18 -5.26
C SER A 5 3.41 16.41 -4.03
N ALA A 6 2.10 16.42 -3.80
CA ALA A 6 1.50 15.71 -2.68
C ALA A 6 1.25 14.24 -3.04
N VAL A 7 1.67 13.35 -2.14
CA VAL A 7 1.34 11.92 -2.20
C VAL A 7 0.16 11.70 -1.26
N SER A 8 -1.02 11.37 -1.81
CA SER A 8 -2.22 11.12 -1.01
C SER A 8 -2.38 9.62 -0.76
N VAL A 9 -1.95 9.17 0.42
CA VAL A 9 -2.09 7.77 0.89
C VAL A 9 -2.47 7.75 2.38
N ASP A 10 -2.82 6.58 2.91
CA ASP A 10 -2.90 6.29 4.35
C ASP A 10 -1.75 6.95 5.14
N GLN A 11 -2.04 7.46 6.34
CA GLN A 11 -1.09 8.25 7.15
C GLN A 11 0.24 7.52 7.41
N HIS A 12 0.29 6.19 7.35
CA HIS A 12 1.52 5.43 7.57
C HIS A 12 2.44 5.32 6.34
N ILE A 13 1.95 5.63 5.14
CA ILE A 13 2.73 5.56 3.89
C ILE A 13 3.39 6.91 3.57
N ASN A 14 2.83 8.02 4.08
CA ASN A 14 3.24 9.38 3.72
C ASN A 14 4.58 9.85 4.32
N ASN A 15 5.11 9.16 5.34
CA ASN A 15 6.30 9.61 6.09
C ASN A 15 7.63 9.52 5.32
N GLY A 16 7.65 8.90 4.13
CA GLY A 16 8.86 8.77 3.32
C GLY A 16 8.80 9.43 1.95
N ALA A 17 7.88 10.37 1.76
CA ALA A 17 7.85 11.20 0.55
C ALA A 17 8.98 12.22 0.58
N VAL A 18 9.87 12.18 -0.40
CA VAL A 18 10.97 13.13 -0.59
C VAL A 18 10.80 13.80 -1.95
N VAL A 19 10.80 15.13 -1.95
CA VAL A 19 10.68 15.94 -3.17
C VAL A 19 12.05 16.53 -3.52
N THR A 20 12.47 16.34 -4.77
CA THR A 20 13.70 16.90 -5.31
C THR A 20 13.39 17.76 -6.54
N THR A 21 14.15 18.83 -6.72
CA THR A 21 14.01 19.74 -7.86
C THR A 21 15.33 19.84 -8.63
N GLU A 22 15.24 19.78 -9.95
CA GLU A 22 16.40 19.89 -10.86
C GLU A 22 16.14 21.03 -11.86
N PRO A 23 17.09 21.96 -12.04
CA PRO A 23 16.94 23.04 -13.02
C PRO A 23 16.98 22.49 -14.45
N MET A 24 16.15 23.06 -15.33
CA MET A 24 16.18 22.75 -16.77
C MET A 24 17.25 23.61 -17.47
N ASP A 25 17.61 23.24 -18.71
CA ASP A 25 18.65 23.92 -19.53
C ASP A 25 18.41 25.42 -19.70
N ASP A 26 17.17 25.88 -19.60
CA ASP A 26 16.79 27.29 -19.75
C ASP A 26 16.99 28.14 -18.48
N GLY A 27 17.30 27.51 -17.34
CA GLY A 27 17.46 28.17 -16.04
C GLY A 27 16.19 28.83 -15.49
N LYS A 28 15.04 28.68 -16.15
CA LYS A 28 13.76 29.30 -15.78
C LYS A 28 12.76 28.28 -15.26
N ARG A 29 12.83 27.04 -15.76
CA ARG A 29 11.98 25.93 -15.35
C ARG A 29 12.76 24.94 -14.49
N VAL A 30 12.01 24.18 -13.71
CA VAL A 30 12.53 23.11 -12.87
C VAL A 30 11.71 21.85 -13.10
N THR A 31 12.38 20.71 -13.10
CA THR A 31 11.78 19.38 -13.03
C THR A 31 11.60 19.03 -11.57
N VAL A 32 10.39 18.65 -11.16
CA VAL A 32 10.09 18.21 -9.80
C VAL A 32 9.89 16.71 -9.79
N ILE A 33 10.58 16.02 -8.89
CA ILE A 33 10.49 14.58 -8.71
C ILE A 33 10.08 14.30 -7.27
N SER A 34 8.94 13.63 -7.08
CA SER A 34 8.52 13.10 -5.78
C SER A 34 8.81 11.61 -5.71
N ARG A 35 9.63 11.20 -4.74
CA ARG A 35 9.98 9.80 -4.47
C ARG A 35 9.37 9.36 -3.14
N LEU A 36 8.56 8.32 -3.18
CA LEU A 36 7.95 7.71 -1.99
C LEU A 36 8.71 6.46 -1.59
N SER A 37 9.34 6.46 -0.41
CA SER A 37 10.04 5.30 0.15
C SER A 37 9.38 4.85 1.45
N PHE A 38 8.89 3.61 1.51
CA PHE A 38 8.28 3.07 2.74
C PHE A 38 8.50 1.56 2.84
N THR A 39 8.35 1.02 4.04
CA THR A 39 8.37 -0.43 4.25
C THR A 39 6.95 -0.99 4.04
N PRO A 40 6.71 -1.84 3.02
CA PRO A 40 5.39 -2.40 2.77
C PRO A 40 4.97 -3.36 3.88
N ARG A 41 3.67 -3.37 4.20
CA ARG A 41 3.04 -4.27 5.18
C ARG A 41 1.88 -4.99 4.51
N ARG A 42 1.47 -6.13 5.07
CA ARG A 42 0.25 -6.87 4.66
C ARG A 42 -0.97 -5.96 4.48
N THR A 43 -1.17 -5.04 5.42
CA THR A 43 -2.30 -4.09 5.41
C THR A 43 -2.29 -3.10 4.25
N HIS A 44 -1.16 -2.96 3.55
CA HIS A 44 -1.01 -2.12 2.36
C HIS A 44 -1.35 -2.87 1.06
N ASN A 45 -1.56 -4.19 1.09
CA ASN A 45 -1.95 -4.93 -0.11
C ASN A 45 -3.32 -4.44 -0.63
N ASN A 46 -3.43 -4.29 -1.95
CA ASN A 46 -4.59 -3.73 -2.65
C ASN A 46 -4.95 -2.28 -2.25
N ARG A 47 -4.04 -1.56 -1.58
CA ARG A 47 -4.20 -0.11 -1.35
C ARG A 47 -3.71 0.66 -2.57
N THR A 48 -4.38 1.76 -2.87
CA THR A 48 -4.01 2.65 -3.97
C THR A 48 -3.14 3.79 -3.47
N VAL A 49 -2.07 4.09 -4.19
CA VAL A 49 -1.22 5.26 -4.00
C VAL A 49 -1.46 6.23 -5.14
N THR A 50 -1.71 7.50 -4.83
CA THR A 50 -1.93 8.55 -5.83
C THR A 50 -0.90 9.65 -5.67
N CYS A 51 -0.20 9.94 -6.78
CA CYS A 51 0.67 11.11 -6.91
C CYS A 51 -0.16 12.26 -7.49
N ILE A 52 -0.19 13.39 -6.80
CA ILE A 52 -0.91 14.59 -7.21
C ILE A 52 0.12 15.67 -7.49
N THR A 53 0.01 16.31 -8.65
CA THR A 53 0.84 17.46 -9.04
C THR A 53 -0.06 18.66 -9.31
N SER A 54 0.18 19.75 -8.59
CA SER A 54 -0.47 21.04 -8.82
C SER A 54 0.51 22.06 -9.41
N ASN A 55 -0.01 22.94 -10.25
CA ASN A 55 0.72 24.10 -10.78
C ASN A 55 -0.30 25.19 -11.11
N GLN A 56 0.01 26.44 -10.79
CA GLN A 56 -0.87 27.59 -11.06
C GLN A 56 -1.21 27.78 -12.54
N ALA A 57 -0.38 27.26 -13.45
CA ALA A 57 -0.63 27.26 -14.89
C ALA A 57 -1.63 26.17 -15.34
N LEU A 58 -1.98 25.22 -14.48
CA LEU A 58 -2.97 24.19 -14.75
C LEU A 58 -4.33 24.63 -14.20
N SER A 59 -5.40 24.37 -14.97
CA SER A 59 -6.78 24.60 -14.53
C SER A 59 -7.24 23.61 -13.46
N SER A 60 -6.61 22.44 -13.39
CA SER A 60 -6.85 21.42 -12.37
C SER A 60 -5.57 20.62 -12.07
N PRO A 61 -5.44 20.06 -10.85
CA PRO A 61 -4.32 19.19 -10.51
C PRO A 61 -4.30 17.91 -11.37
N LEU A 62 -3.10 17.48 -11.73
CA LEU A 62 -2.88 16.20 -12.41
C LEU A 62 -2.68 15.09 -11.37
N GLN A 63 -3.19 13.89 -11.66
CA GLN A 63 -3.11 12.75 -10.75
C GLN A 63 -2.70 11.49 -11.50
N ALA A 64 -1.85 10.68 -10.87
CA ALA A 64 -1.49 9.35 -11.33
C ALA A 64 -1.63 8.37 -10.16
N SER A 65 -2.29 7.23 -10.38
CA SER A 65 -2.58 6.25 -9.33
C SER A 65 -2.00 4.89 -9.64
N ILE A 66 -1.49 4.19 -8.62
CA ILE A 66 -1.00 2.81 -8.69
C ILE A 66 -1.64 1.97 -7.58
N SER A 67 -2.00 0.73 -7.88
CA SER A 67 -2.45 -0.23 -6.87
C SER A 67 -1.27 -1.04 -6.35
N LEU A 68 -1.11 -1.12 -5.04
CA LEU A 68 -0.03 -1.86 -4.40
C LEU A 68 -0.34 -3.35 -4.38
N HIS A 69 0.55 -4.14 -4.94
CA HIS A 69 0.53 -5.60 -4.84
C HIS A 69 1.64 -6.05 -3.89
N VAL A 70 1.29 -6.26 -2.62
CA VAL A 70 2.26 -6.61 -1.56
C VAL A 70 2.16 -8.09 -1.28
N GLN A 71 3.26 -8.81 -1.54
CA GLN A 71 3.38 -10.23 -1.20
C GLN A 71 3.72 -10.39 0.28
N PHE A 72 3.12 -11.40 0.91
CA PHE A 72 3.34 -11.69 2.33
C PHE A 72 3.12 -13.18 2.63
N PRO A 73 3.88 -13.73 3.61
CA PRO A 73 3.74 -15.12 4.05
C PRO A 73 2.38 -15.38 4.70
N PRO A 74 1.95 -16.65 4.82
CA PRO A 74 0.66 -16.98 5.42
C PRO A 74 0.62 -16.60 6.89
N GLU A 75 -0.49 -16.04 7.32
CA GLU A 75 -0.83 -15.98 8.74
C GLU A 75 -1.91 -17.02 9.01
N VAL A 76 -1.59 -17.96 9.89
CA VAL A 76 -2.44 -19.12 10.20
C VAL A 76 -3.20 -18.87 11.50
N ARG A 77 -4.52 -19.04 11.47
CA ARG A 77 -5.40 -18.93 12.63
C ARG A 77 -6.25 -20.18 12.74
N LEU A 78 -6.24 -20.80 13.92
CA LEU A 78 -7.04 -21.98 14.21
C LEU A 78 -8.31 -21.57 14.95
N SER A 79 -9.45 -22.15 14.57
CA SER A 79 -10.71 -21.96 15.28
C SER A 79 -11.42 -23.30 15.45
N GLN A 80 -12.01 -23.57 16.63
CA GLN A 80 -12.84 -24.75 16.83
C GLN A 80 -14.34 -24.46 16.69
N ARG A 81 -15.10 -25.48 16.31
CA ARG A 81 -16.57 -25.49 16.28
C ARG A 81 -17.08 -26.85 16.81
N PRO A 82 -18.07 -26.89 17.73
CA PRO A 82 -18.65 -25.75 18.47
C PRO A 82 -17.66 -25.12 19.46
N ARG A 83 -17.98 -23.91 19.96
CA ARG A 83 -17.11 -23.21 20.95
C ARG A 83 -17.12 -23.93 22.30
N ASP A 84 -18.32 -24.31 22.74
CA ASP A 84 -18.56 -25.09 23.94
C ASP A 84 -18.65 -26.56 23.55
N LEU A 85 -17.94 -27.41 24.28
CA LEU A 85 -17.84 -28.85 24.03
C LEU A 85 -18.19 -29.60 25.31
N MET A 86 -18.99 -30.64 25.18
CA MET A 86 -19.27 -31.62 26.23
C MET A 86 -18.62 -32.96 25.90
N GLU A 87 -18.47 -33.81 26.92
CA GLU A 87 -17.96 -35.16 26.74
C GLU A 87 -18.90 -35.94 25.81
N GLY A 88 -18.35 -36.49 24.72
CA GLY A 88 -19.10 -37.16 23.66
C GLY A 88 -19.37 -36.29 22.42
N ASP A 89 -19.04 -34.99 22.45
CA ASP A 89 -19.16 -34.11 21.29
C ASP A 89 -17.97 -34.25 20.32
N ASP A 90 -18.27 -34.15 19.02
CA ASP A 90 -17.25 -34.01 17.97
C ASP A 90 -16.84 -32.55 17.78
N ALA A 91 -15.54 -32.27 17.90
CA ALA A 91 -14.97 -30.96 17.63
C ALA A 91 -14.39 -30.87 16.22
N THR A 92 -14.76 -29.84 15.46
CA THR A 92 -14.15 -29.53 14.16
C THR A 92 -13.18 -28.36 14.30
N PHE A 93 -11.93 -28.56 13.88
CA PHE A 93 -10.93 -27.50 13.80
C PHE A 93 -10.85 -26.95 12.38
N VAL A 94 -10.99 -25.64 12.25
CA VAL A 94 -10.88 -24.91 10.98
C VAL A 94 -9.61 -24.09 10.98
N CYS A 95 -8.77 -24.34 9.99
CA CYS A 95 -7.53 -23.61 9.72
C CYS A 95 -7.80 -22.49 8.72
N HIS A 96 -7.58 -21.24 9.14
CA HIS A 96 -7.66 -20.06 8.30
C HIS A 96 -6.24 -19.63 7.95
N ALA A 97 -5.90 -19.53 6.67
CA ALA A 97 -4.59 -19.05 6.22
C ALA A 97 -4.80 -17.86 5.29
N ASP A 98 -4.31 -16.68 5.69
CA ASP A 98 -4.34 -15.47 4.85
C ASP A 98 -2.94 -15.18 4.32
N ALA A 99 -2.77 -15.15 3.00
CA ALA A 99 -1.50 -15.01 2.30
C ALA A 99 -1.65 -14.33 0.93
N ASN A 100 -0.56 -13.77 0.42
CA ASN A 100 -0.47 -13.30 -0.97
C ASN A 100 0.86 -13.71 -1.60
N PRO A 101 0.88 -14.61 -2.61
CA PRO A 101 -0.28 -15.26 -3.24
C PRO A 101 -0.94 -16.35 -2.37
N GLN A 102 -2.19 -16.71 -2.66
CA GLN A 102 -2.99 -17.65 -1.86
C GLN A 102 -2.58 -19.13 -2.00
N ILE A 103 -1.83 -19.49 -3.05
CA ILE A 103 -1.48 -20.89 -3.33
C ILE A 103 -0.28 -21.27 -2.48
N MET A 104 -0.48 -22.21 -1.56
CA MET A 104 0.59 -22.85 -0.79
C MET A 104 0.69 -24.30 -1.22
N THR A 105 1.66 -24.63 -2.07
CA THR A 105 2.05 -26.02 -2.30
C THR A 105 3.07 -26.38 -1.23
N TYR A 106 2.63 -27.08 -0.17
CA TYR A 106 3.55 -27.74 0.75
C TYR A 106 3.86 -29.14 0.18
N LYS A 107 5.15 -29.45 0.01
CA LYS A 107 5.67 -30.79 -0.33
C LYS A 107 6.17 -31.47 0.93
#